data_AF-B6XBG6-F1
#
_entry.id   AF-B6XBG6-F1
#
_cell.length_a   1.000
_cell.length_b   1.000
_cell.length_c   1.000
_cell.angle_alpha   90.00
_cell.angle_beta   90.00
_cell.angle_gamma   90.00
#
_symmetry.space_group_name_H-M   'P 1'
#
loop_
_entity.id
_entity.type
_entity.pdbx_description
1 polymer ?
#
loop_
_entity_poly.entity_id
_entity_poly.type
_entity_poly.pdbx_seq_one_letter_code
_entity_poly.pdbx_strand_id
1 'polypeptide(L)'
;MVSFSYVYFITKWNIYQSPQVLTILSLAVIINKKGGSMERIPLAAFATELGQNKAAELLGVRQSAISKAILKKRNIYVIKKQDGSVEAEEVKVFPSGKNE
;
A
#
# COMPACT_ATOMS: atom_id res chain seq x y z
N MET A 1 16.90 -32.93 41.68
CA MET A 1 16.10 -33.20 40.45
C MET A 1 15.85 -31.87 39.77
N VAL A 2 16.35 -31.66 38.54
CA VAL A 2 16.08 -30.43 37.80
C VAL A 2 14.62 -30.46 37.38
N SER A 3 13.82 -29.46 37.78
CA SER A 3 12.40 -29.41 37.46
C SER A 3 12.17 -29.43 35.95
N PHE A 4 11.20 -30.22 35.48
CA PHE A 4 10.85 -30.36 34.05
C PHE A 4 10.64 -29.01 33.35
N SER A 5 10.10 -28.02 34.06
CA SER A 5 9.91 -26.66 33.53
C SER A 5 11.22 -25.95 33.18
N TYR A 6 12.30 -26.20 33.93
CA TYR A 6 13.59 -25.56 33.72
C TYR A 6 14.34 -26.18 32.52
N VAL A 7 14.25 -27.50 32.35
CA VAL A 7 14.81 -28.20 31.18
C VAL A 7 14.09 -27.79 29.89
N TYR A 8 12.76 -27.65 29.94
CA TYR A 8 11.97 -27.13 28.82
C TYR A 8 12.35 -25.68 28.49
N PHE A 9 12.59 -24.85 29.50
CA PHE A 9 13.02 -23.47 29.30
C PHE A 9 14.36 -23.38 28.58
N ILE A 10 15.38 -24.15 29.02
CA ILE A 10 16.71 -24.15 28.42
C ILE A 10 16.68 -24.68 26.99
N THR A 11 16.00 -25.79 26.76
CA THR A 11 15.93 -26.41 25.42
C THR A 11 15.25 -25.49 24.42
N LYS A 12 14.14 -24.85 24.81
CA LYS A 12 13.45 -23.88 23.96
C LYS A 12 14.34 -22.65 23.70
N TRP A 13 15.00 -22.10 24.71
CA TRP A 13 15.92 -20.96 24.58
C TRP A 13 17.11 -21.24 23.65
N ASN A 14 17.69 -22.44 23.75
CA ASN A 14 18.84 -22.82 22.94
C ASN A 14 18.46 -22.96 21.46
N ILE A 15 17.25 -23.45 21.16
CA ILE A 15 16.73 -23.54 19.78
C ILE A 15 16.60 -22.13 19.15
N TYR A 16 16.22 -21.10 19.92
CA TYR A 16 16.14 -19.72 19.42
C TYR A 16 17.51 -19.09 19.11
N GLN A 17 18.60 -19.60 19.68
CA GLN A 17 19.97 -19.15 19.38
C GLN A 17 20.56 -19.83 18.13
N SER A 18 19.85 -20.80 17.54
CA SER A 18 20.33 -21.48 16.32
C SER A 18 20.37 -20.50 15.13
N PRO A 19 21.51 -20.39 14.42
CA PRO A 19 21.64 -19.52 13.26
C PRO A 19 20.57 -19.77 12.19
N GLN A 20 20.17 -21.03 11.99
CA GLN A 20 19.13 -21.38 11.01
C GLN A 20 17.75 -20.82 11.39
N VAL A 21 17.41 -20.82 12.69
CA VAL A 21 16.14 -20.29 13.20
C VAL A 21 16.11 -18.76 13.09
N LEU A 22 17.23 -18.08 13.41
CA LEU A 22 17.35 -16.63 13.24
C LEU A 22 17.27 -16.20 11.77
N THR A 23 17.83 -17.00 10.87
CA THR A 23 17.77 -16.73 9.42
C THR A 23 16.34 -16.87 8.89
N ILE A 24 15.62 -17.93 9.28
CA ILE A 24 14.22 -18.14 8.91
C ILE A 24 13.32 -17.05 9.50
N LEU A 25 13.52 -16.63 10.74
CA LEU A 25 12.77 -15.54 11.36
C LEU A 25 13.03 -14.20 10.66
N SER A 26 14.29 -13.90 10.31
CA SER A 26 14.65 -12.70 9.53
C SER A 26 14.00 -12.73 8.14
N LEU A 27 14.08 -13.86 7.44
CA LEU A 27 13.45 -14.05 6.13
C LEU A 27 11.91 -13.94 6.23
N ALA A 28 11.29 -14.50 7.26
CA ALA A 28 9.85 -14.41 7.50
C ALA A 28 9.39 -12.98 7.82
N VAL A 29 10.20 -12.17 8.51
CA VAL A 29 9.93 -10.73 8.73
C VAL A 29 10.02 -9.97 7.40
N ILE A 30 11.02 -10.26 6.57
CA ILE A 30 11.17 -9.66 5.24
C ILE A 30 10.00 -10.04 4.32
N ILE A 31 9.55 -11.31 4.35
CA ILE A 31 8.40 -11.80 3.59
C ILE A 31 7.08 -11.19 4.10
N ASN A 32 6.86 -11.09 5.42
CA ASN A 32 5.64 -10.50 5.99
C ASN A 32 5.53 -8.98 5.79
N LYS A 33 6.64 -8.27 5.56
CA LYS A 33 6.61 -6.83 5.21
C LYS A 33 6.07 -6.58 3.80
N LYS A 34 5.97 -7.61 2.95
CA LYS A 34 5.21 -7.61 1.68
C LYS A 34 3.71 -7.91 1.88
N GLY A 35 3.13 -7.46 2.99
CA GLY A 35 1.69 -7.40 3.19
C GLY A 35 1.05 -6.36 2.28
N GLY A 36 0.80 -6.73 1.02
CA GLY A 36 -0.49 -6.56 0.35
C GLY A 36 -1.26 -5.22 0.35
N SER A 37 -0.70 -4.05 0.66
CA SER A 37 -1.55 -2.85 0.75
C SER A 37 -1.72 -2.18 -0.61
N MET A 38 -2.89 -2.34 -1.24
CA MET A 38 -3.34 -1.42 -2.29
C MET A 38 -3.46 -0.03 -1.68
N GLU A 39 -2.66 0.91 -2.17
CA GLU A 39 -2.63 2.26 -1.64
C GLU A 39 -3.65 3.12 -2.41
N ARG A 40 -4.69 3.59 -1.71
CA ARG A 40 -5.71 4.46 -2.27
C ARG A 40 -5.41 5.91 -1.87
N ILE A 41 -5.07 6.74 -2.84
CA ILE A 41 -4.63 8.12 -2.64
C ILE A 41 -5.58 9.06 -3.39
N PRO A 42 -6.00 10.21 -2.81
CA PRO A 42 -6.74 11.21 -3.57
C PRO A 42 -5.95 11.72 -4.79
N LEU A 43 -6.62 11.95 -5.91
CA LEU A 43 -5.98 12.42 -7.15
C LEU A 43 -5.15 13.70 -6.94
N ALA A 44 -5.64 14.62 -6.11
CA ALA A 44 -4.95 15.86 -5.80
C ALA A 44 -3.61 15.60 -5.09
N ALA A 45 -3.57 14.71 -4.10
CA ALA A 45 -2.34 14.35 -3.40
C ALA A 45 -1.35 13.63 -4.33
N PHE A 46 -1.84 12.70 -5.14
CA PHE A 46 -1.03 12.00 -6.15
C PHE A 46 -0.40 12.98 -7.16
N ALA A 47 -1.15 13.99 -7.61
CA ALA A 47 -0.65 15.03 -8.50
C ALA A 47 0.33 16.01 -7.81
N THR A 48 0.20 16.23 -6.50
CA THR A 48 1.16 17.03 -5.71
C THR A 48 2.49 16.30 -5.52
N GLU A 49 2.47 14.98 -5.30
CA GLU A 49 3.69 14.16 -5.14
C GLU A 49 4.49 14.01 -6.43
N LEU A 50 3.82 13.67 -7.53
CA LEU A 50 4.48 13.32 -8.80
C LEU A 50 4.53 14.47 -9.81
N GLY A 51 3.68 15.48 -9.63
CA GLY A 51 3.39 16.49 -10.63
C GLY A 51 2.28 16.08 -11.60
N GLN A 52 1.55 17.08 -12.11
CA GLN A 52 0.37 16.85 -12.95
C GLN A 52 0.69 16.17 -14.30
N ASN A 53 1.83 16.50 -14.93
CA ASN A 53 2.23 15.89 -16.20
C ASN A 53 2.49 14.39 -16.03
N LYS A 54 3.26 14.01 -15.02
CA LYS A 54 3.63 12.62 -14.74
C LYS A 54 2.43 11.80 -14.26
N ALA A 55 1.58 12.39 -13.43
CA ALA A 55 0.32 11.76 -13.03
C ALA A 55 -0.60 11.50 -14.22
N ALA A 56 -0.65 12.42 -15.19
CA ALA A 56 -1.46 12.27 -16.39
C ALA A 56 -0.93 11.16 -17.31
N GLU A 57 0.40 11.08 -17.48
CA GLU A 57 1.07 10.02 -18.23
C GLU A 57 0.78 8.64 -17.64
N LEU A 58 0.92 8.48 -16.33
CA LEU A 58 0.64 7.21 -15.63
C LEU A 58 -0.82 6.78 -15.73
N LEU A 59 -1.75 7.74 -15.75
CA LEU A 59 -3.19 7.47 -15.88
C LEU A 59 -3.66 7.42 -17.34
N GLY A 60 -2.78 7.61 -18.32
CA GLY A 60 -3.14 7.59 -19.75
C GLY A 60 -4.07 8.72 -20.17
N VAL A 61 -4.03 9.87 -19.49
CA VAL A 61 -4.88 11.04 -19.78
C VAL A 61 -4.04 12.27 -20.11
N ARG A 62 -4.68 13.33 -20.62
CA ARG A 62 -4.02 14.64 -20.80
C ARG A 62 -3.87 15.35 -19.45
N GLN A 63 -2.79 16.11 -19.26
CA GLN A 63 -2.62 16.92 -18.03
C GLN A 63 -3.80 17.88 -17.79
N SER A 64 -4.40 18.42 -18.85
CA SER A 64 -5.59 19.27 -18.74
C SER A 64 -6.79 18.56 -18.10
N ALA A 65 -6.89 17.22 -18.20
CA ALA A 65 -7.92 16.43 -17.52
C ALA A 65 -7.68 16.39 -16.00
N ILE A 66 -6.42 16.22 -15.57
CA ILE A 66 -6.03 16.27 -14.16
C ILE A 66 -6.31 17.65 -13.58
N SER A 67 -5.90 18.71 -14.27
CA SER A 67 -6.17 20.10 -13.86
C SER A 67 -7.67 20.35 -13.70
N LYS A 68 -8.49 19.98 -14.70
CA LYS A 68 -9.95 20.11 -14.63
C LYS A 68 -10.57 19.31 -13.48
N ALA A 69 -10.05 18.12 -13.21
CA ALA A 69 -10.54 17.28 -12.13
C ALA A 69 -10.29 17.88 -10.74
N ILE A 70 -9.09 18.43 -10.53
CA ILE A 70 -8.72 19.12 -9.29
C ILE A 70 -9.54 20.40 -9.12
N LEU A 71 -9.66 21.22 -10.17
CA LEU A 71 -10.45 22.46 -10.15
C LEU A 71 -11.91 22.21 -9.81
N LYS A 72 -12.50 21.15 -10.36
CA LYS A 72 -13.89 20.74 -10.09
C LYS A 72 -14.06 19.97 -8.78
N LYS A 73 -13.00 19.77 -8.00
CA LYS A 73 -13.00 19.00 -6.74
C LYS A 73 -13.71 17.64 -6.88
N ARG A 74 -13.46 16.93 -7.98
CA ARG A 74 -14.04 15.61 -8.21
C ARG A 74 -13.50 14.62 -7.18
N ASN A 75 -14.35 13.74 -6.65
CA ASN A 75 -13.96 12.69 -5.72
C ASN A 75 -13.29 11.52 -6.48
N ILE A 76 -12.04 11.73 -6.89
CA ILE A 76 -11.25 10.74 -7.63
C ILE A 76 -10.14 10.21 -6.74
N TYR A 77 -9.97 8.89 -6.76
CA TYR A 77 -8.94 8.17 -6.03
C TYR A 77 -8.08 7.39 -7.01
N VAL A 78 -6.77 7.40 -6.76
CA VAL A 78 -5.77 6.64 -7.48
C VAL A 78 -5.40 5.44 -6.64
N ILE A 79 -5.42 4.25 -7.24
CA ILE A 79 -5.08 2.97 -6.63
C ILE A 79 -3.71 2.56 -7.20
N LYS A 80 -2.68 2.61 -6.36
CA LYS A 80 -1.35 2.08 -6.70
C LYS A 80 -1.33 0.59 -6.37
N LYS A 81 -1.18 -0.24 -7.40
CA LYS A 81 -1.01 -1.70 -7.25
C LYS A 81 0.46 -2.05 -7.05
N GLN A 82 0.69 -3.26 -6.53
CA GLN A 82 2.05 -3.74 -6.25
C GLN A 82 2.88 -4.07 -7.49
N ASP A 83 2.20 -4.35 -8.60
CA ASP A 83 2.82 -4.55 -9.91
C ASP A 83 3.35 -3.24 -10.52
N GLY A 84 3.11 -2.09 -9.86
CA GLY A 84 3.46 -0.77 -10.36
C GLY A 84 2.40 -0.18 -11.29
N SER A 85 1.31 -0.91 -11.56
CA SER A 85 0.18 -0.36 -12.29
C SER A 85 -0.59 0.65 -11.43
N VAL A 86 -1.15 1.65 -12.10
CA VAL A 86 -1.89 2.73 -11.49
C VAL A 86 -3.28 2.74 -12.09
N GLU A 87 -4.29 2.63 -11.24
CA GLU A 87 -5.69 2.75 -11.64
C GLU A 87 -6.33 3.96 -10.98
N ALA A 88 -7.42 4.47 -11.54
CA ALA A 88 -8.17 5.57 -10.96
C ALA A 88 -9.67 5.30 -11.01
N GLU A 89 -10.34 5.63 -9.91
CA GLU A 89 -11.78 5.49 -9.73
C GLU A 89 -12.39 6.83 -9.33
N GLU A 90 -13.54 7.18 -9.91
CA GLU A 90 -14.34 8.33 -9.50
C GLU A 90 -15.58 7.89 -8.74
N VAL A 91 -15.76 8.44 -7.55
CA VAL A 91 -16.99 8.26 -6.77
C VAL A 91 -17.95 9.40 -7.07
N LYS A 92 -19.11 9.07 -7.63
CA LYS A 92 -20.19 10.00 -7.93
C LYS A 92 -21.50 9.49 -7.37
N VAL A 93 -22.28 10.36 -6.76
CA VAL A 93 -23.64 10.03 -6.31
C VAL A 93 -24.54 9.72 -7.51
N PHE A 94 -25.42 8.74 -7.33
CA PHE A 94 -26.46 8.41 -8.29
C PHE A 94 -27.83 8.87 -7.73
N PRO A 95 -28.70 9.52 -8.53
CA PRO A 95 -28.51 9.90 -9.93
C PRO A 95 -27.47 11.00 -10.10
N SER A 96 -26.77 11.01 -11.24
CA SER A 96 -25.82 12.08 -11.57
C SER A 96 -26.56 13.35 -12.02
N GLY A 97 -27.41 13.90 -11.16
CA GLY A 97 -28.21 15.08 -11.44
C GLY A 97 -27.32 16.31 -11.63
N LYS A 98 -27.56 17.07 -12.70
CA LYS A 98 -27.20 18.48 -12.78
C LYS A 98 -28.19 19.23 -11.89
N ASN A 99 -27.84 19.49 -10.63
CA ASN A 99 -28.60 20.45 -9.83
C ASN A 99 -27.65 21.60 -9.46
N GLU A 100 -28.00 22.78 -10.01
CA GLU A 100 -27.44 24.14 -9.85
C GLU A 100 -26.00 24.43 -10.31
#